data_AF-A0A7J4SW58-F1
#
_entry.id   AF-A0A7J4SW58-F1
#
_cell.length_a   1.000
_cell.length_b   1.000
_cell.length_c   1.000
_cell.angle_alpha   90.00
_cell.angle_beta   90.00
_cell.angle_gamma   90.00
#
_symmetry.space_group_name_H-M   'P 1'
#
loop_
_entity.id
_entity.type
_entity.pdbx_description
1 polymer ?
#
loop_
_entity_poly.entity_id
_entity_poly.type
_entity_poly.pdbx_seq_one_letter_code
_entity_poly.pdbx_strand_id
1 'polypeptide(L)'
;MDPIMDVDSDLILGWARMAVLTLCMAWAAWFDHKERKVSNEHWIVWTKPIVFIWTLDLLMQQPHWSVWLTASGLLAYASGSVIGRPTLRDVRAGNRLDQIVLVWYLLSVIGIIAAGFRFASTSPLDVLVGDASPEAALWWSYVGALFTILIIDLAWRLRFIHGGADAKALMWVTLLFPSWDSVPVSYTTAMEEAVLHLPPSLSLL
;
A
#
# COMPACT_ATOMS: atom_id res chain seq x y z
N MET A 1 -16.13 -28.75 25.71
CA MET A 1 -15.37 -28.27 24.54
C MET A 1 -15.28 -26.78 24.72
N ASP A 2 -14.14 -26.30 25.16
CA ASP A 2 -13.90 -24.88 25.37
C ASP A 2 -14.03 -24.16 24.01
N PRO A 3 -14.67 -22.98 23.96
CA PRO A 3 -14.59 -22.14 22.78
C PRO A 3 -13.16 -21.62 22.77
N ILE A 4 -12.28 -22.29 22.02
CA ILE A 4 -11.04 -21.67 21.58
C ILE A 4 -11.50 -20.37 20.92
N MET A 5 -11.08 -19.24 21.49
CA MET A 5 -11.33 -17.92 20.92
C MET A 5 -11.04 -17.97 19.43
N ASP A 6 -12.08 -17.88 18.62
CA ASP A 6 -11.96 -17.68 17.18
C ASP A 6 -11.52 -16.22 17.04
N VAL A 7 -10.21 -15.99 17.24
CA VAL A 7 -9.66 -14.65 17.14
C VAL A 7 -9.76 -14.29 15.67
N ASP A 8 -10.62 -13.31 15.38
CA ASP A 8 -10.83 -12.79 14.04
C ASP A 8 -9.48 -12.39 13.44
N SER A 9 -9.04 -13.16 12.45
CA SER A 9 -7.70 -13.02 11.87
C SER A 9 -7.57 -11.70 11.12
N ASP A 10 -8.69 -11.18 10.59
CA ASP A 10 -8.73 -9.88 9.93
C ASP A 10 -8.54 -8.76 10.95
N LEU A 11 -9.13 -8.89 12.14
CA LEU A 11 -8.93 -7.96 13.25
C LEU A 11 -7.47 -7.98 13.74
N ILE A 12 -6.85 -9.16 13.87
CA ILE A 12 -5.44 -9.29 14.24
C ILE A 12 -4.55 -8.58 13.20
N LEU A 13 -4.77 -8.85 11.91
CA LEU A 13 -3.98 -8.22 10.85
C LEU A 13 -4.18 -6.71 10.81
N GLY A 14 -5.41 -6.22 11.01
CA GLY A 14 -5.70 -4.79 11.13
C GLY A 14 -4.92 -4.13 12.26
N TRP A 15 -4.96 -4.70 13.47
CA TRP A 15 -4.20 -4.15 14.60
C TRP A 15 -2.68 -4.30 14.44
N ALA A 16 -2.21 -5.37 13.79
CA ALA A 16 -0.80 -5.51 13.45
C ALA A 16 -0.34 -4.40 12.48
N ARG A 17 -1.13 -4.07 11.46
CA ARG A 17 -0.86 -2.93 10.55
C ARG A 17 -0.77 -1.62 11.34
N MET A 18 -1.72 -1.38 12.26
CA MET A 18 -1.74 -0.16 13.08
C MET A 18 -0.53 -0.06 14.00
N ALA A 19 -0.15 -1.16 14.65
CA ALA A 19 1.04 -1.19 15.50
C ALA A 19 2.31 -0.93 14.69
N VAL A 20 2.47 -1.58 13.53
CA VAL A 20 3.61 -1.35 12.63
C VAL A 20 3.65 0.09 12.14
N LEU A 21 2.51 0.66 11.73
CA LEU A 21 2.44 2.06 11.31
C LEU A 21 2.85 2.99 12.44
N THR A 22 2.25 2.82 13.62
CA THR A 22 2.48 3.69 14.78
C THR A 22 3.95 3.68 15.20
N LEU A 23 4.56 2.50 15.27
CA LEU A 23 5.98 2.37 15.61
C LEU A 23 6.89 2.95 14.52
N CYS A 24 6.58 2.69 13.24
CA CYS A 24 7.30 3.24 12.12
C CYS A 24 7.30 4.79 12.14
N MET A 25 6.12 5.38 12.35
CA MET A 25 5.95 6.84 12.36
C MET A 25 6.49 7.48 13.64
N ALA A 26 6.31 6.85 14.81
CA ALA A 26 6.88 7.36 16.07
C ALA A 26 8.41 7.44 15.99
N TRP A 27 9.05 6.44 15.39
CA TRP A 27 10.49 6.44 15.22
C TRP A 27 10.94 7.40 14.12
N ALA A 28 10.18 7.54 13.03
CA ALA A 28 10.43 8.60 12.04
C ALA A 28 10.36 10.00 12.67
N ALA A 29 9.34 10.28 13.48
CA ALA A 29 9.17 11.54 14.19
C ALA A 29 10.31 11.79 15.19
N TRP A 30 10.78 10.74 15.87
CA TRP A 30 11.95 10.83 16.74
C TRP A 30 13.23 11.20 15.97
N PHE A 31 13.48 10.57 14.81
CA PHE A 31 14.63 10.90 13.97
C PHE A 31 14.53 12.32 13.43
N ASP A 32 13.33 12.75 13.00
CA ASP A 32 13.10 14.11 12.55
C ASP A 32 13.35 15.13 13.68
N HIS A 33 12.89 14.84 14.90
CA HIS A 33 13.15 15.70 16.06
C HIS A 33 14.64 15.83 16.39
N LYS A 34 15.40 14.72 16.34
CA LYS A 34 16.83 14.72 16.73
C LYS A 34 17.78 15.16 15.62
N GLU A 35 17.55 14.72 14.40
CA GLU A 35 18.48 14.87 13.28
C GLU A 35 17.94 15.77 12.17
N ARG A 36 16.68 16.24 12.26
CA ARG A 36 15.96 17.03 11.24
C ARG A 36 15.92 16.35 9.86
N LYS A 37 16.01 15.03 9.87
CA LYS A 37 15.98 14.19 8.67
C LYS A 37 15.55 12.77 9.05
N VAL A 38 14.85 12.12 8.14
CA VAL A 38 14.57 10.68 8.20
C VAL A 38 15.29 10.01 7.04
N SER A 39 16.22 9.10 7.34
CA SER A 39 17.04 8.43 6.32
C SER A 39 16.21 7.44 5.49
N ASN A 40 16.67 7.16 4.27
CA ASN A 40 16.04 6.13 3.42
C ASN A 40 16.09 4.74 4.07
N GLU A 41 17.14 4.44 4.83
CA GLU A 41 17.28 3.16 5.55
C GLU A 41 16.14 2.89 6.52
N HIS A 42 15.62 3.91 7.19
CA HIS A 42 14.43 3.77 8.05
C HIS A 42 13.27 3.16 7.27
N TRP A 43 12.96 3.73 6.10
CA TRP A 43 11.88 3.26 5.25
C TRP A 43 12.11 1.84 4.74
N ILE A 44 13.34 1.49 4.33
CA ILE A 44 13.72 0.14 3.88
C ILE A 44 13.51 -0.90 5.00
N VAL A 45 13.95 -0.59 6.22
CA VAL A 45 13.80 -1.50 7.37
C VAL A 45 12.33 -1.75 7.66
N TRP A 46 11.51 -0.70 7.65
CA TRP A 46 10.09 -0.80 7.93
C TRP A 46 9.25 -1.38 6.78
N THR A 47 9.79 -1.50 5.56
CA THR A 47 9.15 -2.28 4.50
C THR A 47 9.05 -3.76 4.84
N LYS A 48 10.01 -4.32 5.60
CA LYS A 48 10.03 -5.75 5.94
C LYS A 48 8.76 -6.23 6.65
N PRO A 49 8.30 -5.61 7.75
CA PRO A 49 7.04 -5.99 8.38
C PRO A 49 5.82 -5.71 7.50
N ILE A 50 5.82 -4.67 6.65
CA ILE A 50 4.72 -4.39 5.72
C ILE A 50 4.55 -5.54 4.73
N VAL A 51 5.65 -5.96 4.09
CA VAL A 51 5.64 -7.07 3.12
C VAL A 51 5.23 -8.38 3.79
N PHE A 52 5.69 -8.61 5.03
CA PHE A 52 5.30 -9.79 5.79
C PHE A 52 3.79 -9.82 6.05
N ILE A 53 3.21 -8.72 6.54
CA ILE A 53 1.76 -8.61 6.79
C ILE A 53 0.96 -8.79 5.49
N TRP A 54 1.36 -8.14 4.40
CA TRP A 54 0.72 -8.32 3.09
C TRP A 54 0.76 -9.76 2.60
N THR A 55 1.88 -10.44 2.83
CA THR A 55 2.00 -11.85 2.44
C THR A 55 1.03 -12.71 3.23
N LEU A 56 0.90 -12.50 4.54
CA LEU A 56 -0.08 -13.22 5.36
C LEU A 56 -1.51 -12.94 4.92
N ASP A 57 -1.84 -11.67 4.70
CA ASP A 57 -3.15 -11.21 4.25
C ASP A 57 -3.55 -11.85 2.91
N LEU A 58 -2.68 -11.80 1.92
CA LEU A 58 -2.92 -12.40 0.61
C LEU A 58 -2.94 -13.94 0.66
N LEU A 59 -2.17 -14.58 1.56
CA LEU A 59 -2.25 -16.02 1.77
C LEU A 59 -3.58 -16.44 2.40
N MET A 60 -4.15 -15.63 3.27
CA MET A 60 -5.47 -15.88 3.87
C MET A 60 -6.59 -15.69 2.86
N GLN A 61 -6.54 -14.61 2.08
CA GLN A 61 -7.57 -14.30 1.08
C GLN A 61 -7.48 -15.19 -0.18
N GLN A 62 -6.33 -15.82 -0.43
CA GLN A 62 -6.06 -16.69 -1.58
C GLN A 62 -6.51 -16.13 -2.94
N PRO A 63 -6.20 -14.86 -3.28
CA PRO A 63 -6.67 -14.28 -4.53
C PRO A 63 -5.88 -14.83 -5.71
N HIS A 64 -6.38 -14.61 -6.92
CA HIS A 64 -5.68 -14.95 -8.15
C HIS A 64 -4.30 -14.27 -8.22
N TRP A 65 -3.33 -14.92 -8.88
CA TRP A 65 -1.94 -14.44 -8.98
C TRP A 65 -1.81 -13.02 -9.54
N SER A 66 -2.77 -12.56 -10.33
CA SER A 66 -2.78 -11.20 -10.87
C SER A 66 -2.95 -10.13 -9.78
N VAL A 67 -3.66 -10.45 -8.70
CA VAL A 67 -3.82 -9.58 -7.52
C VAL A 67 -2.52 -9.50 -6.73
N TRP A 68 -1.83 -10.63 -6.56
CA TRP A 68 -0.48 -10.67 -5.98
C TRP A 68 0.51 -9.76 -6.72
N LEU A 69 0.50 -9.81 -8.05
CA LEU A 69 1.36 -8.94 -8.87
C LEU A 69 0.93 -7.47 -8.85
N THR A 70 -0.37 -7.20 -8.66
CA THR A 70 -0.88 -5.84 -8.45
C THR A 70 -0.37 -5.27 -7.14
N ALA A 71 -0.51 -6.00 -6.02
CA ALA A 71 0.07 -5.63 -4.73
C ALA A 71 1.58 -5.40 -4.86
N SER A 72 2.29 -6.36 -5.48
CA SER A 72 3.72 -6.23 -5.79
C SER A 72 4.04 -4.94 -6.56
N GLY A 73 3.17 -4.50 -7.46
CA GLY A 73 3.28 -3.24 -8.19
C GLY A 73 3.19 -1.98 -7.33
N LEU A 74 2.33 -1.95 -6.32
CA LEU A 74 2.28 -0.84 -5.37
C LEU A 74 3.61 -0.72 -4.63
N LEU A 75 4.14 -1.85 -4.16
CA LEU A 75 5.43 -1.89 -3.48
C LEU A 75 6.57 -1.47 -4.41
N ALA A 76 6.56 -1.97 -5.65
CA ALA A 76 7.55 -1.62 -6.66
C ALA A 76 7.56 -0.11 -6.92
N TYR A 77 6.38 0.48 -7.12
CA TYR A 77 6.28 1.92 -7.37
C TYR A 77 6.70 2.75 -6.16
N ALA A 78 6.22 2.42 -4.96
CA ALA A 78 6.58 3.12 -3.72
C ALA A 78 8.08 3.03 -3.42
N SER A 79 8.73 1.89 -3.73
CA SER A 79 10.17 1.68 -3.54
C SER A 79 11.02 2.70 -4.30
N GLY A 80 10.51 3.27 -5.40
CA GLY A 80 11.20 4.28 -6.19
C GLY A 80 11.48 5.58 -5.41
N SER A 81 10.72 5.86 -4.35
CA SER A 81 10.98 7.00 -3.45
C SER A 81 12.18 6.78 -2.52
N VAL A 82 12.59 5.53 -2.30
CA VAL A 82 13.62 5.13 -1.32
C VAL A 82 14.89 4.63 -2.01
N ILE A 83 14.74 3.71 -2.98
CA ILE A 83 15.84 3.08 -3.70
C ILE A 83 16.27 3.93 -4.91
N GLY A 84 15.36 4.79 -5.40
CA GLY A 84 15.51 5.50 -6.67
C GLY A 84 14.80 4.77 -7.81
N ARG A 85 14.69 5.44 -8.96
CA ARG A 85 14.03 4.88 -10.15
C ARG A 85 15.07 4.31 -11.12
N PRO A 86 14.82 3.13 -11.71
CA PRO A 86 15.72 2.59 -12.70
C PRO A 86 15.76 3.51 -13.93
N THR A 87 16.95 3.76 -14.48
CA THR A 87 17.07 4.53 -15.73
C THR A 87 17.41 3.63 -16.91
N LEU A 88 16.81 3.88 -18.08
CA LEU A 88 17.11 3.10 -19.29
C LEU A 88 18.59 3.16 -19.68
N ARG A 89 19.28 4.24 -19.30
CA ARG A 89 20.72 4.39 -19.52
C ARG A 89 21.51 3.41 -18.66
N ASP A 90 21.20 3.34 -17.37
CA ASP A 90 21.92 2.49 -16.42
C ASP A 90 21.61 1.00 -16.65
N VAL A 91 20.37 0.68 -17.04
CA VAL A 91 19.99 -0.67 -17.49
C VAL A 91 20.82 -1.12 -18.69
N ARG A 92 20.98 -0.25 -19.70
CA ARG A 92 21.81 -0.51 -20.89
C ARG A 92 23.30 -0.58 -20.55
N ALA A 93 23.74 0.15 -19.53
CA ALA A 93 25.11 0.07 -19.02
C ALA A 93 25.39 -1.19 -18.19
N GLY A 94 24.38 -2.04 -17.95
CA GLY A 94 24.53 -3.32 -17.26
C GLY A 94 24.34 -3.25 -15.74
N ASN A 95 23.74 -2.18 -15.20
CA ASN A 95 23.42 -2.09 -13.78
C ASN A 95 22.38 -3.17 -13.41
N ARG A 96 22.80 -4.14 -12.59
CA ARG A 96 21.96 -5.27 -12.18
C ARG A 96 20.76 -4.85 -11.34
N LEU A 97 20.92 -3.83 -10.49
CA LEU A 97 19.82 -3.36 -9.64
C LEU A 97 18.69 -2.80 -10.50
N ASP A 98 19.04 -1.91 -11.43
CA ASP A 98 18.06 -1.28 -12.32
C ASP A 98 17.37 -2.30 -13.23
N GLN A 99 18.10 -3.32 -13.68
CA GLN A 99 17.53 -4.44 -14.44
C GLN A 99 16.49 -5.22 -13.61
N ILE A 100 16.80 -5.54 -12.36
CA ILE A 100 15.89 -6.25 -11.46
C ILE A 100 14.63 -5.41 -11.22
N VAL A 101 14.77 -4.13 -10.90
CA VAL A 101 13.63 -3.24 -10.66
C VAL A 101 12.79 -3.06 -11.93
N LEU A 102 13.41 -2.98 -13.11
CA LEU A 102 12.69 -2.90 -14.37
C LEU A 102 11.88 -4.17 -14.66
N VAL A 103 12.47 -5.36 -14.46
CA VAL A 103 11.74 -6.63 -14.59
C VAL A 103 10.59 -6.70 -13.59
N TRP A 104 10.81 -6.23 -12.37
CA TRP A 104 9.77 -6.15 -11.35
C TRP A 104 8.59 -5.26 -11.81
N TYR A 105 8.86 -4.07 -12.36
CA TYR A 105 7.84 -3.20 -12.93
C TYR A 105 7.06 -3.87 -14.07
N LEU A 106 7.76 -4.58 -14.97
CA LEU A 106 7.11 -5.28 -16.07
C LEU A 106 6.16 -6.38 -15.57
N LEU A 107 6.59 -7.19 -14.59
CA LEU A 107 5.74 -8.21 -14.00
C LEU A 107 4.51 -7.61 -13.31
N SER A 108 4.69 -6.50 -12.59
CA SER A 108 3.58 -5.79 -11.96
C SER A 108 2.56 -5.24 -12.96
N VAL A 109 3.03 -4.67 -14.08
CA VAL A 109 2.14 -4.20 -15.16
C VAL A 109 1.35 -5.36 -15.77
N ILE A 110 1.99 -6.51 -16.01
CA ILE A 110 1.30 -7.73 -16.48
C ILE A 110 0.21 -8.14 -15.49
N GLY A 111 0.51 -8.13 -14.19
CA GLY A 111 -0.45 -8.42 -13.13
C GLY A 111 -1.67 -7.50 -13.15
N ILE A 112 -1.44 -6.19 -13.22
CA ILE A 112 -2.50 -5.17 -13.26
C ILE A 112 -3.39 -5.36 -14.49
N ILE A 113 -2.79 -5.58 -15.67
CA ILE A 113 -3.55 -5.80 -16.92
C ILE A 113 -4.35 -7.09 -16.85
N ALA A 114 -3.75 -8.19 -16.38
CA ALA A 114 -4.43 -9.49 -16.25
C ALA A 114 -5.60 -9.42 -15.26
N ALA A 115 -5.41 -8.73 -14.13
CA ALA A 115 -6.48 -8.49 -13.17
C ALA A 115 -7.56 -7.57 -13.75
N GLY A 116 -7.17 -6.54 -14.50
CA GLY A 116 -8.10 -5.65 -15.19
C GLY A 116 -9.01 -6.37 -16.17
N PHE A 117 -8.50 -7.35 -16.94
CA PHE A 117 -9.34 -8.21 -17.77
C PHE A 117 -10.22 -9.15 -16.94
N ARG A 118 -9.71 -9.69 -15.84
CA ARG A 118 -10.45 -10.61 -14.95
C ARG A 118 -11.64 -9.93 -14.28
N PHE A 119 -11.46 -8.69 -13.83
CA PHE A 119 -12.47 -7.92 -13.11
C PHE A 119 -13.13 -6.83 -13.97
N ALA A 120 -13.04 -6.93 -15.29
CA ALA A 120 -13.54 -5.91 -16.23
C ALA A 120 -15.06 -5.66 -16.11
N SER A 121 -15.82 -6.65 -15.63
CA SER A 121 -17.27 -6.53 -15.42
C SER A 121 -17.64 -5.80 -14.12
N THR A 122 -16.68 -5.56 -13.23
CA THR A 122 -16.92 -4.90 -11.94
C THR A 122 -16.36 -3.49 -12.00
N SER A 123 -17.24 -2.50 -11.86
CA SER A 123 -16.88 -1.10 -11.79
C SER A 123 -16.50 -0.67 -10.37
N PRO A 124 -15.78 0.46 -10.19
CA PRO A 124 -15.54 1.02 -8.86
C PRO A 124 -16.83 1.34 -8.08
N LEU A 125 -17.93 1.65 -8.78
CA LEU A 125 -19.21 1.96 -8.14
C LEU A 125 -19.83 0.71 -7.51
N ASP A 126 -19.67 -0.45 -8.16
CA ASP A 126 -20.16 -1.73 -7.63
C ASP A 126 -19.44 -2.07 -6.32
N VAL A 127 -18.15 -1.75 -6.22
CA VAL A 127 -17.38 -1.89 -4.97
C VAL A 127 -17.89 -0.96 -3.88
N LEU A 128 -18.17 0.30 -4.21
CA LEU A 128 -18.66 1.29 -3.25
C LEU A 128 -20.06 0.97 -2.70
N VAL A 129 -20.91 0.34 -3.51
CA VAL A 129 -22.27 -0.07 -3.13
C VAL A 129 -22.27 -1.48 -2.48
N GLY A 130 -21.13 -2.16 -2.44
CA GLY A 130 -20.99 -3.49 -1.86
C GLY A 130 -21.50 -4.64 -2.75
N ASP A 131 -21.69 -4.38 -4.05
CA ASP A 131 -22.13 -5.34 -5.07
C ASP A 131 -20.95 -5.91 -5.88
N ALA A 132 -19.78 -6.01 -5.26
CA ALA A 132 -18.58 -6.60 -5.85
C ALA A 132 -18.19 -7.88 -5.13
N SER A 133 -17.57 -8.82 -5.85
CA SER A 133 -16.97 -9.99 -5.20
C SER A 133 -15.81 -9.56 -4.29
N PRO A 134 -15.50 -10.29 -3.20
CA PRO A 134 -14.40 -9.94 -2.31
C PRO A 134 -13.05 -9.79 -3.04
N GLU A 135 -12.79 -10.67 -4.01
CA GLU A 135 -11.56 -10.62 -4.82
C GLU A 135 -11.49 -9.37 -5.71
N ALA A 136 -12.63 -8.97 -6.31
CA ALA A 136 -12.69 -7.76 -7.13
C ALA A 136 -12.58 -6.49 -6.28
N ALA A 137 -13.22 -6.48 -5.10
CA ALA A 137 -13.13 -5.39 -4.13
C ALA A 137 -11.68 -5.21 -3.64
N LEU A 138 -10.98 -6.30 -3.31
CA LEU A 138 -9.56 -6.29 -2.97
C LEU A 138 -8.71 -5.71 -4.10
N TRP A 139 -8.93 -6.16 -5.34
CA TRP A 139 -8.15 -5.64 -6.46
C TRP A 139 -8.39 -4.14 -6.69
N TRP A 140 -9.65 -3.69 -6.62
CA TRP A 140 -10.00 -2.29 -6.75
C TRP A 140 -9.43 -1.43 -5.60
N SER A 141 -9.33 -1.95 -4.39
CA SER A 141 -8.66 -1.25 -3.29
C SER A 141 -7.17 -1.05 -3.58
N TYR A 142 -6.49 -2.03 -4.18
CA TYR A 142 -5.11 -1.89 -4.62
C TYR A 142 -4.96 -0.92 -5.79
N VAL A 143 -5.89 -0.89 -6.74
CA VAL A 143 -5.91 0.11 -7.81
C VAL A 143 -6.07 1.52 -7.24
N GLY A 144 -6.98 1.71 -6.28
CA GLY A 144 -7.16 2.98 -5.56
C GLY A 144 -5.93 3.40 -4.77
N ALA A 145 -5.28 2.46 -4.09
CA ALA A 145 -4.02 2.69 -3.38
C ALA A 145 -2.86 3.02 -4.33
N LEU A 146 -2.76 2.37 -5.49
CA LEU A 146 -1.79 2.73 -6.53
C LEU A 146 -2.03 4.16 -7.02
N PHE A 147 -3.27 4.50 -7.35
CA PHE A 147 -3.66 5.87 -7.74
C PHE A 147 -3.29 6.90 -6.65
N THR A 148 -3.51 6.55 -5.39
CA THR A 148 -3.14 7.39 -4.25
C THR A 148 -1.63 7.61 -4.15
N ILE A 149 -0.82 6.56 -4.30
CA ILE A 149 0.64 6.67 -4.33
C ILE A 149 1.10 7.54 -5.52
N LEU A 150 0.45 7.43 -6.69
CA LEU A 150 0.74 8.28 -7.85
C LEU A 150 0.47 9.76 -7.54
N ILE A 151 -0.66 10.07 -6.90
CA ILE A 151 -0.99 11.44 -6.47
C ILE A 151 0.05 11.97 -5.49
N ILE A 152 0.42 11.19 -4.47
CA ILE A 152 1.42 11.59 -3.48
C ILE A 152 2.77 11.84 -4.14
N ASP A 153 3.24 10.95 -5.02
CA ASP A 153 4.50 11.13 -5.76
C ASP A 153 4.45 12.38 -6.66
N LEU A 154 3.33 12.61 -7.34
CA LEU A 154 3.14 13.81 -8.17
C LEU A 154 3.16 15.08 -7.33
N ALA A 155 2.40 15.11 -6.23
CA ALA A 155 2.34 16.24 -5.31
C ALA A 155 3.73 16.57 -4.73
N TRP A 156 4.52 15.54 -4.42
CA TRP A 156 5.92 15.71 -4.00
C TRP A 156 6.80 16.29 -5.13
N ARG A 157 6.70 15.76 -6.36
CA ARG A 157 7.47 16.26 -7.52
C ARG A 157 7.13 17.69 -7.91
N LEU A 158 5.86 18.07 -7.77
CA LEU A 158 5.35 19.41 -8.02
C LEU A 158 5.58 20.36 -6.83
N ARG A 159 6.24 19.89 -5.76
CA ARG A 159 6.55 20.65 -4.54
C ARG A 159 5.32 21.12 -3.75
N PHE A 160 4.17 20.48 -3.93
CA PHE A 160 3.03 20.66 -3.02
C PHE A 160 3.32 20.02 -1.66
N ILE A 161 3.99 18.86 -1.66
CA ILE A 161 4.56 18.23 -0.45
C ILE A 161 6.04 18.61 -0.37
N HIS A 162 6.41 19.38 0.65
CA HIS A 162 7.76 19.95 0.78
C HIS A 162 8.76 18.94 1.36
N GLY A 163 8.30 18.03 2.23
CA GLY A 163 9.12 17.02 2.88
C GLY A 163 9.17 15.71 2.11
N GLY A 164 10.37 15.25 1.75
CA GLY A 164 10.55 13.90 1.20
C GLY A 164 10.30 12.79 2.23
N ALA A 165 10.35 13.10 3.52
CA ALA A 165 9.95 12.18 4.59
C ALA A 165 8.41 12.05 4.64
N ASP A 166 7.69 13.17 4.56
CA ASP A 166 6.22 13.21 4.56
C ASP A 166 5.64 12.43 3.39
N ALA A 167 6.17 12.63 2.17
CA ALA A 167 5.74 11.90 1.00
C ALA A 167 5.93 10.37 1.18
N LYS A 168 7.06 9.93 1.73
CA LYS A 168 7.30 8.51 2.04
C LYS A 168 6.38 7.99 3.14
N ALA A 169 6.12 8.82 4.15
CA ALA A 169 5.20 8.47 5.23
C ALA A 169 3.81 8.16 4.69
N LEU A 170 3.28 9.05 3.84
CA LEU A 170 1.97 8.88 3.20
C LEU A 170 1.94 7.66 2.26
N MET A 171 3.02 7.40 1.51
CA MET A 171 3.14 6.16 0.73
C MET A 171 3.10 4.92 1.63
N TRP A 172 3.76 4.93 2.79
CA TRP A 172 3.77 3.81 3.74
C TRP A 172 2.41 3.62 4.42
N VAL A 173 1.70 4.71 4.75
CA VAL A 173 0.30 4.65 5.19
C VAL A 173 -0.54 3.96 4.12
N THR A 174 -0.38 4.34 2.86
CA THR A 174 -1.15 3.75 1.74
C THR A 174 -0.85 2.26 1.55
N LEU A 175 0.40 1.84 1.76
CA LEU A 175 0.78 0.43 1.69
C LEU A 175 0.16 -0.38 2.84
N LEU A 176 0.15 0.17 4.06
CA LEU A 176 -0.45 -0.52 5.22
C LEU A 176 -1.98 -0.50 5.19
N PHE A 177 -2.57 0.59 4.70
CA PHE A 177 -4.01 0.84 4.67
C PHE A 177 -4.46 1.26 3.27
N PRO A 178 -4.60 0.30 2.33
CA PRO A 178 -5.02 0.58 0.96
C PRO A 178 -6.47 1.07 0.87
N SER A 179 -7.34 0.63 1.80
CA SER A 179 -8.70 1.14 2.01
C SER A 179 -9.00 1.28 3.50
N TRP A 180 -10.12 1.92 3.84
CA TRP A 180 -10.61 1.99 5.21
C TRP A 180 -11.00 0.63 5.80
N ASP A 181 -11.36 -0.35 4.97
CA ASP A 181 -11.66 -1.71 5.43
C ASP A 181 -10.42 -2.38 6.07
N SER A 182 -9.23 -1.91 5.72
CA SER A 182 -7.98 -2.40 6.30
C SER A 182 -7.66 -1.78 7.67
N VAL A 183 -8.37 -0.71 8.06
CA VAL A 183 -8.16 0.01 9.31
C VAL A 183 -9.01 -0.64 10.41
N PRO A 184 -8.41 -1.08 11.53
CA PRO A 184 -9.19 -1.63 12.65
C PRO A 184 -9.88 -0.47 13.39
N VAL A 185 -11.16 -0.26 13.11
CA VAL A 185 -12.00 0.74 13.78
C VAL A 185 -12.80 0.12 14.92
N SER A 186 -12.68 0.70 16.12
CA SER A 186 -13.48 0.29 17.28
C SER A 186 -14.88 0.92 17.32
N TYR A 187 -15.12 1.99 16.54
CA TYR A 187 -16.39 2.74 16.50
C TYR A 187 -16.86 2.88 15.05
N THR A 188 -17.81 2.02 14.63
CA THR A 188 -18.26 1.93 13.22
C THR A 188 -19.33 2.95 12.85
N THR A 189 -20.05 3.51 13.83
CA THR A 189 -21.16 4.45 13.61
C THR A 189 -20.77 5.69 12.82
N ALA A 190 -19.57 6.22 13.03
CA ALA A 190 -19.08 7.37 12.27
C ALA A 190 -18.67 7.02 10.82
N MET A 191 -18.41 5.75 10.51
CA MET A 191 -18.06 5.31 9.16
C MET A 191 -19.29 5.02 8.31
N GLU A 192 -20.39 4.59 8.92
CA GLU A 192 -21.67 4.30 8.24
C GLU A 192 -22.37 5.55 7.69
N GLU A 193 -22.14 6.73 8.27
CA GLU A 193 -22.74 7.99 7.82
C GLU A 193 -22.02 8.62 6.61
N ALA A 194 -20.78 8.20 6.32
CA ALA A 194 -19.99 8.77 5.25
C ALA A 194 -20.23 8.05 3.91
N VAL A 195 -20.81 8.78 2.95
CA VAL A 195 -21.14 8.29 1.61
C VAL A 195 -19.90 8.07 0.72
N LEU A 196 -18.81 8.81 0.99
CA LEU A 196 -17.55 8.70 0.25
C LEU A 196 -16.37 8.81 1.23
N HIS A 197 -15.55 7.76 1.27
CA HIS A 197 -14.32 7.75 2.05
C HIS A 197 -13.13 8.02 1.14
N LEU A 198 -12.40 9.12 1.40
CA LEU A 198 -11.09 9.33 0.80
C LEU A 198 -10.11 8.26 1.31
N PRO A 199 -9.16 7.78 0.51
CA PRO A 199 -8.12 6.86 0.98
C PRO A 199 -7.47 7.33 2.30
N PRO A 200 -7.18 6.44 3.26
CA PRO A 200 -6.70 6.84 4.59
C PRO A 200 -5.52 7.81 4.57
N SER A 201 -4.57 7.63 3.66
CA SER A 201 -3.41 8.52 3.51
C SER A 201 -3.76 9.91 2.98
N LEU A 202 -4.77 10.04 2.11
CA LEU A 202 -5.23 11.35 1.64
C LEU A 202 -6.03 12.09 2.72
N SER A 203 -6.72 11.36 3.60
CA SER A 203 -7.40 11.97 4.77
C SER A 203 -6.43 12.52 5.82
N LEU A 204 -5.13 12.16 5.74
CA LEU A 204 -4.09 12.69 6.63
C LEU A 204 -3.39 13.95 6.08
N LEU A 205 -3.64 14.32 4.82
CA LEU A 205 -3.13 15.55 4.18
C LEU A 205 -3.99 16.76 4.57
#